data_AF-K1TS94-F1
#
_entry.id   AF-K1TS94-F1
#
_cell.length_a   1.000
_cell.length_b   1.000
_cell.length_c   1.000
_cell.angle_alpha   90.00
_cell.angle_beta   90.00
_cell.angle_gamma   90.00
#
_symmetry.space_group_name_H-M   'P 1'
#
loop_
_entity.id
_entity.type
_entity.pdbx_description
1 polymer ?
#
loop_
_entity_poly.entity_id
_entity_poly.type
_entity_poly.pdbx_seq_one_letter_code
_entity_poly.pdbx_strand_id
1 'polypeptide(L)'
;MEMGVDIGGITEVVMNNVPPKSSNYLQRTGRAGRRSETKALALTVCAPNPIGTHTWNNPDYPITHVTETPLLKLESRQLIQRHVNAMVFASFVADQGGIRVTATLRDFFVTAEGMSFFDKFLNYIDSVISGKVERLQEPYLKLIKGTSLAQITLADVAQVVKKDIVAVYNVFDAHKGALAKAIESLKNESGTTNAIKAIEKQEVKFF
;
A
#
# COMPACT_ATOMS: atom_id res chain seq x y z
N MET A 1 -9.84 5.20 20.18
CA MET A 1 -9.34 4.00 19.48
C MET A 1 -10.51 3.32 18.77
N GLU A 2 -10.44 3.21 17.45
CA GLU A 2 -11.60 2.84 16.61
C GLU A 2 -11.58 1.38 16.14
N MET A 3 -10.39 0.77 15.97
CA MET A 3 -10.25 -0.59 15.43
C MET A 3 -10.21 -1.67 16.50
N GLY A 4 -10.90 -2.78 16.26
CA GLY A 4 -11.29 -3.90 17.16
C GLY A 4 -10.20 -4.67 17.92
N VAL A 5 -9.13 -4.02 18.36
CA VAL A 5 -8.22 -4.52 19.39
C VAL A 5 -9.00 -4.74 20.68
N ASP A 6 -8.95 -5.94 21.24
CA ASP A 6 -9.50 -6.21 22.57
C ASP A 6 -8.58 -5.57 23.62
N ILE A 7 -9.10 -4.59 24.34
CA ILE A 7 -8.38 -3.83 25.37
C ILE A 7 -8.95 -4.11 26.78
N GLY A 8 -9.71 -5.20 26.94
CA GLY A 8 -10.31 -5.60 28.20
C GLY A 8 -11.73 -5.05 28.41
N GLY A 9 -12.26 -5.28 29.63
CA GLY A 9 -13.56 -4.76 30.06
C GLY A 9 -13.46 -3.27 30.36
N ILE A 10 -13.95 -2.44 29.45
CA ILE A 10 -14.07 -1.01 29.64
C ILE A 10 -15.49 -0.76 30.11
N THR A 11 -15.64 -0.10 31.25
CA THR A 11 -16.93 0.29 31.82
C THR A 11 -17.40 1.64 31.29
N GLU A 12 -16.47 2.57 31.02
CA GLU A 12 -16.79 3.92 30.56
C GLU A 12 -16.00 4.36 29.32
N VAL A 13 -16.69 4.98 28.37
CA VAL A 13 -16.09 5.63 27.20
C VAL A 13 -16.45 7.11 27.22
N VAL A 14 -15.44 7.96 27.15
CA VAL A 14 -15.62 9.42 27.03
C VAL A 14 -15.15 9.88 25.66
N MET A 15 -16.01 10.59 24.95
CA MET A 15 -15.74 11.17 23.64
C MET A 15 -15.69 12.69 23.77
N ASN A 16 -14.53 13.28 23.50
CA ASN A 16 -14.31 14.74 23.57
C ASN A 16 -15.07 15.54 22.49
N ASN A 17 -15.46 14.87 21.40
CA ASN A 17 -16.30 15.43 20.36
C ASN A 17 -17.15 14.32 19.76
N VAL A 18 -18.26 14.69 19.12
CA VAL A 18 -19.10 13.74 18.39
C VAL A 18 -18.33 13.23 17.15
N PRO A 19 -18.11 11.91 17.01
CA PRO A 19 -17.60 11.31 15.79
C PRO A 19 -18.46 11.69 14.56
N PRO A 20 -17.85 11.94 13.39
CA PRO A 20 -18.57 12.45 12.22
C PRO A 20 -19.52 11.43 11.58
N LYS A 21 -19.32 10.13 11.85
CA LYS A 21 -20.15 9.04 11.33
C LYS A 21 -20.75 8.24 12.49
N SER A 22 -22.01 7.85 12.34
CA SER A 22 -22.74 6.97 13.27
C SER A 22 -21.96 5.67 13.54
N SER A 23 -21.39 5.03 12.51
CA SER A 23 -20.54 3.84 12.68
C SER A 23 -19.38 4.05 13.64
N ASN A 24 -18.75 5.21 13.58
CA ASN A 24 -17.59 5.53 14.40
C ASN A 24 -18.03 5.75 15.85
N TYR A 25 -19.21 6.36 16.06
CA TYR A 25 -19.81 6.50 17.37
C TYR A 25 -20.13 5.14 17.98
N LEU A 26 -20.80 4.26 17.23
CA LEU A 26 -21.17 2.91 17.67
C LEU A 26 -19.94 2.04 17.98
N GLN A 27 -18.90 2.09 17.14
CA GLN A 27 -17.65 1.35 17.38
C GLN A 27 -16.91 1.82 18.65
N ARG A 28 -16.94 3.13 18.93
CA ARG A 28 -16.31 3.70 20.14
C ARG A 28 -17.13 3.41 21.39
N THR A 29 -18.44 3.63 21.33
CA THR A 29 -19.38 3.40 22.44
C THR A 29 -19.50 1.91 22.78
N GLY A 30 -19.53 1.03 21.77
CA GLY A 30 -19.60 -0.43 21.95
C GLY A 30 -18.33 -1.06 22.53
N ARG A 31 -17.34 -0.26 22.93
CA ARG A 31 -16.25 -0.70 23.79
C ARG A 31 -16.64 -0.76 25.26
N ALA A 32 -17.54 0.13 25.68
CA ALA A 32 -18.08 0.11 27.03
C ALA A 32 -19.02 -1.11 27.19
N GLY A 33 -19.01 -1.77 28.35
CA GLY A 33 -20.00 -2.80 28.69
C GLY A 33 -19.81 -4.15 28.01
N ARG A 34 -18.56 -4.56 27.75
CA ARG A 34 -18.25 -5.90 27.21
C ARG A 34 -18.21 -6.94 28.35
N ARG A 35 -18.31 -8.23 28.01
CA ARG A 35 -18.10 -9.37 28.94
C ARG A 35 -19.06 -9.41 30.14
N SER A 36 -20.34 -9.11 29.92
CA SER A 36 -21.39 -9.17 30.95
C SER A 36 -21.19 -8.19 32.12
N GLU A 37 -20.48 -7.08 31.87
CA GLU A 37 -20.48 -5.95 32.79
C GLU A 37 -21.91 -5.45 33.02
N THR A 38 -22.30 -5.35 34.30
CA THR A 38 -23.67 -4.97 34.68
C THR A 38 -24.01 -3.51 34.37
N LYS A 39 -22.99 -2.68 34.10
CA LYS A 39 -23.13 -1.24 33.85
C LYS A 39 -22.11 -0.78 32.83
N ALA A 40 -22.52 0.13 31.97
CA ALA A 40 -21.68 0.78 30.97
C ALA A 40 -22.08 2.24 30.82
N LEU A 41 -21.12 3.13 30.62
CA LEU A 41 -21.37 4.56 30.37
C LEU A 41 -20.66 5.00 29.09
N ALA A 42 -21.39 5.71 28.24
CA ALA A 42 -20.81 6.46 27.13
C ALA A 42 -21.16 7.94 27.30
N LEU A 43 -20.13 8.77 27.51
CA LEU A 43 -20.26 10.21 27.66
C LEU A 43 -19.70 10.90 26.43
N THR A 44 -20.52 11.73 25.78
CA THR A 44 -20.10 12.50 24.60
C THR A 44 -20.20 13.99 24.88
N VAL A 45 -19.06 14.67 24.81
CA VAL A 45 -19.00 16.13 24.87
C VAL A 45 -19.32 16.67 23.48
N CYS A 46 -20.37 17.48 23.37
CA CYS A 46 -20.78 18.11 22.12
C CYS A 46 -20.11 19.49 21.99
N ALA A 47 -19.14 19.61 21.10
CA ALA A 47 -18.52 20.91 20.80
C ALA A 47 -19.46 21.79 19.94
N PRO A 48 -19.31 23.14 19.95
CA PRO A 48 -20.15 24.08 19.19
C PRO A 48 -19.82 24.09 17.69
N ASN A 49 -19.86 22.92 17.06
CA ASN A 49 -19.75 22.72 15.61
C ASN A 49 -21.09 22.17 15.09
N PRO A 50 -21.36 22.20 13.76
CA PRO A 50 -22.66 21.79 13.23
C PRO A 50 -23.10 20.39 13.66
N ILE A 51 -22.16 19.43 13.72
CA ILE A 51 -22.44 18.04 14.11
C ILE A 51 -22.75 17.95 15.63
N GLY A 52 -22.00 18.66 16.46
CA GLY A 52 -22.18 18.70 17.91
C GLY A 52 -23.48 19.37 18.31
N THR A 53 -23.81 20.52 17.73
CA THR A 53 -25.09 21.19 17.96
C THR A 53 -26.28 20.34 17.47
N HIS A 54 -26.15 19.70 16.31
CA HIS A 54 -27.20 18.80 15.81
C HIS A 54 -27.41 17.60 16.73
N THR A 55 -26.32 16.98 17.21
CA THR A 55 -26.34 15.84 18.13
C THR A 55 -26.88 16.24 19.50
N TRP A 56 -26.55 17.43 19.99
CA TRP A 56 -27.11 17.95 21.24
C TRP A 56 -28.64 18.07 21.16
N ASN A 57 -29.15 18.57 20.03
CA ASN A 57 -30.59 18.70 19.80
C ASN A 57 -31.27 17.36 19.44
N ASN A 58 -30.51 16.36 19.00
CA ASN A 58 -30.99 15.03 18.58
C ASN A 58 -30.05 13.94 19.14
N PRO A 59 -30.11 13.63 20.45
CA PRO A 59 -29.10 12.81 21.13
C PRO A 59 -29.08 11.34 20.67
N ASP A 60 -30.16 10.85 20.09
CA ASP A 60 -30.28 9.49 19.55
C ASP A 60 -29.66 9.34 18.15
N TYR A 61 -29.45 10.44 17.42
CA TYR A 61 -28.91 10.45 16.05
C TYR A 61 -27.65 9.59 15.86
N PRO A 62 -26.60 9.68 16.70
CA PRO A 62 -25.38 8.88 16.50
C PRO A 62 -25.55 7.38 16.72
N ILE A 63 -26.70 6.95 17.27
CA ILE A 63 -27.02 5.56 17.59
C ILE A 63 -28.02 5.01 16.55
N THR A 64 -29.02 5.80 16.19
CA THR A 64 -30.14 5.37 15.33
C THR A 64 -29.86 5.58 13.84
N HIS A 65 -28.95 6.49 13.48
CA HIS A 65 -28.69 6.81 12.08
C HIS A 65 -28.04 5.64 11.34
N VAL A 66 -28.60 5.30 10.18
CA VAL A 66 -28.16 4.19 9.35
C VAL A 66 -26.72 4.44 8.89
N THR A 67 -25.85 3.48 9.18
CA THR A 67 -24.50 3.49 8.62
C THR A 67 -24.60 3.07 7.16
N GLU A 68 -24.31 4.00 6.25
CA GLU A 68 -24.19 3.67 4.83
C GLU A 68 -23.11 2.61 4.60
N THR A 69 -23.46 1.57 3.84
CA THR A 69 -22.48 0.58 3.40
C THR A 69 -21.43 1.28 2.55
N PRO A 70 -20.12 1.15 2.87
CA PRO A 70 -19.09 1.76 2.06
C PRO A 70 -19.17 1.21 0.63
N LEU A 71 -19.37 2.09 -0.35
CA LEU A 71 -19.37 1.72 -1.76
C LEU A 71 -17.93 1.48 -2.21
N LEU A 72 -17.63 0.25 -2.62
CA LEU A 72 -16.36 -0.07 -3.27
C LEU A 72 -16.46 0.28 -4.75
N LYS A 73 -15.82 1.39 -5.16
CA LYS A 73 -15.75 1.79 -6.57
C LYS A 73 -14.64 1.02 -7.28
N LEU A 74 -15.01 0.06 -8.13
CA LEU A 74 -14.09 -0.71 -8.99
C LEU A 74 -13.75 0.01 -10.31
N GLU A 75 -13.94 1.32 -10.35
CA GLU A 75 -13.70 2.16 -11.53
C GLU A 75 -12.25 2.66 -11.59
N SER A 76 -11.53 2.64 -10.46
CA SER A 76 -10.17 3.16 -10.38
C SER A 76 -9.18 2.30 -11.17
N ARG A 77 -8.88 2.75 -12.39
CA ARG A 77 -7.89 2.13 -13.29
C ARG A 77 -6.54 1.94 -12.62
N GLN A 78 -6.11 2.92 -11.82
CA GLN A 78 -4.83 2.85 -11.11
C GLN A 78 -4.79 1.72 -10.07
N LEU A 79 -5.88 1.49 -9.33
CA LEU A 79 -5.94 0.41 -8.34
C LEU A 79 -5.93 -0.96 -9.03
N ILE A 80 -6.70 -1.12 -10.10
CA ILE A 80 -6.75 -2.38 -10.85
C ILE A 80 -5.37 -2.65 -11.48
N GLN A 81 -4.73 -1.64 -12.06
CA GLN A 81 -3.38 -1.76 -12.62
C GLN A 81 -2.37 -2.24 -11.58
N ARG A 82 -2.43 -1.75 -10.33
CA ARG A 82 -1.55 -2.22 -9.25
C ARG A 82 -1.71 -3.72 -8.97
N HIS A 83 -2.94 -4.23 -9.01
CA HIS A 83 -3.19 -5.66 -8.85
C HIS A 83 -2.67 -6.48 -10.05
N VAL A 84 -2.78 -5.94 -11.27
CA VAL A 84 -2.19 -6.60 -12.46
C VAL A 84 -0.66 -6.62 -12.36
N ASN A 85 -0.03 -5.50 -11.98
CA ASN A 85 1.42 -5.42 -11.76
C ASN A 85 1.86 -6.49 -10.74
N ALA A 86 1.13 -6.62 -9.62
CA ALA A 86 1.40 -7.61 -8.59
C ALA A 86 1.22 -9.06 -9.08
N MET A 87 0.18 -9.33 -9.89
CA MET A 87 -0.05 -10.65 -10.48
C MET A 87 1.08 -11.07 -11.42
N VAL A 88 1.47 -10.19 -12.35
CA VAL A 88 2.55 -10.45 -13.31
C VAL A 88 3.87 -10.67 -12.57
N PHE A 89 4.15 -9.82 -11.57
CA PHE A 89 5.35 -9.95 -10.73
C PHE A 89 5.36 -11.24 -9.92
N ALA A 90 4.25 -11.59 -9.26
CA ALA A 90 4.15 -12.83 -8.48
C ALA A 90 4.38 -14.07 -9.37
N SER A 91 3.83 -14.07 -10.58
CA SER A 91 4.03 -15.16 -11.52
C SER A 91 5.48 -15.26 -12.00
N PHE A 92 6.15 -14.14 -12.23
CA PHE A 92 7.59 -14.12 -12.53
C PHE A 92 8.42 -14.68 -11.35
N VAL A 93 8.14 -14.22 -10.14
CA VAL A 93 8.85 -14.65 -8.93
C VAL A 93 8.69 -16.15 -8.71
N ALA A 94 7.50 -16.70 -8.96
CA ALA A 94 7.27 -18.13 -8.90
C ALA A 94 8.14 -18.91 -9.90
N ASP A 95 8.33 -18.42 -11.13
CA ASP A 95 9.21 -19.06 -12.13
C ASP A 95 10.68 -19.02 -11.76
N GLN A 96 11.10 -17.97 -11.05
CA GLN A 96 12.48 -17.87 -10.56
C GLN A 96 12.73 -18.75 -9.32
N GLY A 97 11.72 -19.47 -8.82
CA GLY A 97 11.82 -20.27 -7.60
C GLY A 97 11.69 -19.45 -6.31
N GLY A 98 11.22 -18.20 -6.40
CA GLY A 98 11.04 -17.27 -5.28
C GLY A 98 12.11 -16.18 -5.19
N ILE A 99 11.86 -15.22 -4.31
CA ILE A 99 12.82 -14.19 -3.90
C ILE A 99 12.96 -14.27 -2.37
N ARG A 100 14.18 -14.09 -1.86
CA ARG A 100 14.43 -14.08 -0.42
C ARG A 100 13.68 -12.92 0.24
N VAL A 101 13.10 -13.16 1.42
CA VAL A 101 12.44 -12.09 2.20
C VAL A 101 13.41 -10.97 2.61
N THR A 102 14.70 -11.30 2.71
CA THR A 102 15.79 -10.36 2.99
C THR A 102 16.39 -9.74 1.72
N ALA A 103 15.83 -10.01 0.54
CA ALA A 103 16.33 -9.44 -0.71
C ALA A 103 16.14 -7.92 -0.71
N THR A 104 17.13 -7.23 -1.25
CA THR A 104 17.13 -5.77 -1.30
C THR A 104 16.90 -5.29 -2.74
N LEU A 105 16.66 -3.98 -2.94
CA LEU A 105 16.50 -3.41 -4.28
C LEU A 105 17.77 -3.59 -5.12
N ARG A 106 18.94 -3.63 -4.46
CA ARG A 106 20.22 -3.93 -5.11
C ARG A 106 20.21 -5.31 -5.74
N ASP A 107 19.72 -6.32 -5.02
CA ASP A 107 19.66 -7.71 -5.51
C ASP A 107 18.74 -7.84 -6.74
N PHE A 108 17.73 -6.97 -6.83
CA PHE A 108 16.79 -6.97 -7.95
C PHE A 108 17.31 -6.23 -9.18
N PHE A 109 17.84 -5.02 -8.99
CA PHE A 109 18.22 -4.11 -10.08
C PHE A 109 19.68 -4.16 -10.49
N VAL A 110 20.59 -4.65 -9.64
CA VAL A 110 22.02 -4.65 -9.92
C VAL A 110 22.48 -6.05 -10.34
N THR A 111 23.18 -6.10 -11.46
CA THR A 111 23.81 -7.32 -11.97
C THR A 111 25.05 -7.68 -11.16
N ALA A 112 25.12 -8.92 -10.68
CA ALA A 112 26.38 -9.50 -10.17
C ALA A 112 27.19 -10.12 -11.33
N GLU A 113 26.57 -11.01 -12.11
CA GLU A 113 27.12 -11.59 -13.36
C GLU A 113 25.95 -11.96 -14.30
N GLY A 114 26.00 -11.57 -15.58
CA GLY A 114 24.96 -11.91 -16.57
C GLY A 114 23.73 -10.97 -16.57
N MET A 115 22.52 -11.53 -16.52
CA MET A 115 21.27 -10.74 -16.46
C MET A 115 20.83 -10.51 -15.01
N SER A 116 20.46 -9.26 -14.68
CA SER A 116 19.83 -8.93 -13.41
C SER A 116 18.44 -9.56 -13.28
N PHE A 117 17.88 -9.63 -12.06
CA PHE A 117 16.49 -10.03 -11.87
C PHE A 117 15.52 -9.09 -12.61
N PHE A 118 15.85 -7.81 -12.70
CA PHE A 118 15.13 -6.84 -13.50
C PHE A 118 15.13 -7.18 -15.00
N ASP A 119 16.28 -7.51 -15.59
CA ASP A 119 16.36 -7.91 -17.01
C ASP A 119 15.55 -9.17 -17.29
N LYS A 120 15.66 -10.16 -16.39
CA LYS A 120 14.84 -11.38 -16.45
C LYS A 120 13.35 -11.06 -16.37
N PHE A 121 12.97 -10.08 -15.53
CA PHE A 121 11.58 -9.65 -15.42
C PHE A 121 11.10 -8.92 -16.68
N LEU A 122 11.92 -8.08 -17.31
CA LEU A 122 11.59 -7.45 -18.59
C LEU A 122 11.34 -8.51 -19.69
N ASN A 123 12.23 -9.49 -19.80
CA ASN A 123 12.08 -10.60 -20.74
C ASN A 123 10.83 -11.45 -20.46
N TYR A 124 10.49 -11.61 -19.18
CA TYR A 124 9.25 -12.27 -18.78
C TYR A 124 8.02 -11.47 -19.22
N ILE A 125 8.00 -10.15 -18.98
CA ILE A 125 6.90 -9.28 -19.43
C ILE A 125 6.78 -9.32 -20.97
N ASP A 126 7.89 -9.32 -21.71
CA ASP A 126 7.88 -9.45 -23.17
C ASP A 126 7.32 -10.81 -23.64
N SER A 127 7.55 -11.87 -22.86
CA SER A 127 6.94 -13.17 -23.10
C SER A 127 5.43 -13.16 -22.82
N VAL A 128 4.96 -12.41 -21.82
CA VAL A 128 3.53 -12.19 -21.54
C VAL A 128 2.88 -11.40 -22.67
N ILE A 129 3.50 -10.30 -23.12
CA ILE A 129 3.03 -9.48 -24.24
C ILE A 129 2.91 -10.32 -25.51
N SER A 130 3.87 -11.20 -25.76
CA SER A 130 3.90 -12.09 -26.93
C SER A 130 2.90 -13.26 -26.84
N GLY A 131 2.13 -13.37 -25.75
CA GLY A 131 1.16 -14.45 -25.55
C GLY A 131 1.76 -15.81 -25.20
N LYS A 132 3.06 -15.90 -24.88
CA LYS A 132 3.74 -17.17 -24.55
C LYS A 132 3.38 -17.70 -23.15
N VAL A 133 2.81 -16.85 -22.29
CA VAL A 133 2.50 -17.16 -20.89
C VAL A 133 0.98 -17.32 -20.72
N GLU A 134 0.43 -18.39 -21.28
CA GLU A 134 -1.03 -18.64 -21.32
C GLU A 134 -1.67 -18.75 -19.92
N ARG A 135 -0.92 -19.26 -18.94
CA ARG A 135 -1.41 -19.44 -17.56
C ARG A 135 -1.90 -18.15 -16.88
N LEU A 136 -1.48 -16.98 -17.37
CA LEU A 136 -1.90 -15.69 -16.82
C LEU A 136 -3.25 -15.21 -17.36
N GLN A 137 -3.75 -15.80 -18.45
CA GLN A 137 -4.98 -15.36 -19.11
C GLN A 137 -6.22 -15.55 -18.22
N GLU A 138 -6.40 -16.75 -17.67
CA GLU A 138 -7.50 -17.10 -16.76
C GLU A 138 -7.53 -16.21 -15.49
N PRO A 139 -6.42 -16.08 -14.72
CA PRO A 139 -6.35 -15.16 -13.58
C PRO A 139 -6.61 -13.71 -13.96
N TYR A 140 -6.07 -13.25 -15.09
CA TYR A 140 -6.24 -11.88 -15.56
C TYR A 140 -7.71 -11.56 -15.84
N LEU A 141 -8.41 -12.42 -16.59
CA LEU A 141 -9.83 -12.25 -16.89
C LEU A 141 -10.68 -12.19 -15.62
N LYS A 142 -10.35 -13.00 -14.61
CA LYS A 142 -11.02 -12.94 -13.30
C LYS A 142 -10.75 -11.63 -12.57
N LEU A 143 -9.52 -11.12 -12.63
CA LEU A 143 -9.12 -9.89 -11.96
C LEU A 143 -9.78 -8.64 -12.56
N ILE A 144 -9.91 -8.56 -13.88
CA ILE A 144 -10.48 -7.38 -14.56
C ILE A 144 -12.01 -7.40 -14.68
N LYS A 145 -12.65 -8.53 -14.35
CA LYS A 145 -14.11 -8.71 -14.49
C LYS A 145 -14.87 -7.67 -13.67
N GLY A 146 -15.74 -6.89 -14.33
CA GLY A 146 -16.55 -5.86 -13.67
C GLY A 146 -15.77 -4.62 -13.25
N THR A 147 -14.57 -4.43 -13.79
CA THR A 147 -13.69 -3.28 -13.50
C THR A 147 -13.52 -2.38 -14.73
N SER A 148 -12.89 -1.22 -14.58
CA SER A 148 -12.59 -0.33 -15.71
C SER A 148 -11.58 -0.88 -16.74
N LEU A 149 -10.94 -2.04 -16.48
CA LEU A 149 -10.05 -2.71 -17.43
C LEU A 149 -10.69 -3.93 -18.11
N ALA A 150 -11.98 -4.18 -17.93
CA ALA A 150 -12.67 -5.39 -18.44
C ALA A 150 -12.52 -5.63 -19.95
N GLN A 151 -12.28 -4.58 -20.75
CA GLN A 151 -12.15 -4.65 -22.21
C GLN A 151 -10.69 -4.56 -22.69
N ILE A 152 -9.72 -4.45 -21.79
CA ILE A 152 -8.31 -4.31 -22.16
C ILE A 152 -7.66 -5.70 -22.21
N THR A 153 -6.83 -5.94 -23.22
CA THR A 153 -6.12 -7.21 -23.35
C THR A 153 -4.98 -7.33 -22.34
N LEU A 154 -4.59 -8.57 -22.01
CA LEU A 154 -3.44 -8.82 -21.14
C LEU A 154 -2.15 -8.21 -21.73
N ALA A 155 -1.98 -8.26 -23.05
CA ALA A 155 -0.81 -7.69 -23.72
C ALA A 155 -0.72 -6.16 -23.53
N ASP A 156 -1.84 -5.45 -23.69
CA ASP A 156 -1.87 -3.98 -23.51
C ASP A 156 -1.59 -3.59 -22.06
N VAL A 157 -2.15 -4.33 -21.09
CA VAL A 157 -1.87 -4.05 -19.68
C VAL A 157 -0.43 -4.44 -19.32
N ALA A 158 0.12 -5.50 -19.91
CA ALA A 158 1.52 -5.90 -19.73
C ALA A 158 2.50 -4.84 -20.26
N GLN A 159 2.16 -4.11 -21.32
CA GLN A 159 2.93 -2.94 -21.76
C GLN A 159 2.97 -1.84 -20.69
N VAL A 160 1.86 -1.62 -19.98
CA VAL A 160 1.82 -0.70 -18.84
C VAL A 160 2.68 -1.21 -17.69
N VAL A 161 2.64 -2.52 -17.38
CA VAL A 161 3.55 -3.13 -16.37
C VAL A 161 5.01 -2.86 -16.73
N LYS A 162 5.38 -3.07 -18.00
CA LYS A 162 6.74 -2.81 -18.50
C LYS A 162 7.13 -1.35 -18.34
N LYS A 163 6.25 -0.43 -18.74
CA LYS A 163 6.47 1.02 -18.60
C LYS A 163 6.67 1.41 -17.13
N ASP A 164 5.82 0.90 -16.24
CA ASP A 164 5.85 1.24 -14.81
C ASP A 164 7.15 0.75 -14.16
N ILE A 165 7.58 -0.49 -14.42
CA ILE A 165 8.82 -1.01 -13.80
C ILE A 165 10.07 -0.33 -14.36
N VAL A 166 10.08 0.04 -15.64
CA VAL A 166 11.18 0.84 -16.24
C VAL A 166 11.24 2.23 -15.61
N ALA A 167 10.10 2.87 -15.34
CA ALA A 167 10.07 4.14 -14.64
C ALA A 167 10.66 4.03 -13.22
N VAL A 168 10.36 2.96 -12.50
CA VAL A 168 10.95 2.68 -11.18
C VAL A 168 12.47 2.46 -11.29
N TYR A 169 12.92 1.69 -12.28
CA TYR A 169 14.34 1.47 -12.52
C TYR A 169 15.09 2.78 -12.81
N ASN A 170 14.51 3.67 -13.62
CA ASN A 170 15.14 4.95 -13.94
C ASN A 170 15.32 5.84 -12.71
N VAL A 171 14.35 5.83 -11.78
CA VAL A 171 14.48 6.54 -10.49
C VAL A 171 15.59 5.93 -9.64
N PHE A 172 15.66 4.60 -9.59
CA PHE A 172 16.72 3.88 -8.89
C PHE A 172 18.11 4.21 -9.47
N ASP A 173 18.26 4.14 -10.79
CA ASP A 173 19.54 4.38 -11.47
C ASP A 173 20.01 5.83 -11.34
N ALA A 174 19.09 6.80 -11.47
CA ALA A 174 19.38 8.21 -11.21
C ALA A 174 19.88 8.44 -9.77
N HIS A 175 19.24 7.81 -8.78
CA HIS A 175 19.63 7.94 -7.38
C HIS A 175 20.99 7.26 -7.11
N LYS A 176 21.23 6.08 -7.66
CA LYS A 176 22.51 5.38 -7.59
C LYS A 176 23.64 6.20 -8.21
N GLY A 177 23.41 6.79 -9.39
CA GLY A 177 24.37 7.66 -10.07
C GLY A 177 24.67 8.94 -9.28
N ALA A 178 23.67 9.55 -8.64
CA ALA A 178 23.85 10.72 -7.78
C ALA A 178 24.72 10.41 -6.56
N LEU A 179 24.48 9.26 -5.91
CA LEU A 179 25.29 8.79 -4.78
C LEU A 179 26.75 8.52 -5.20
N ALA A 180 26.95 7.85 -6.34
CA ALA A 180 28.29 7.58 -6.86
C ALA A 180 29.10 8.87 -7.13
N LYS A 181 28.47 9.87 -7.76
CA LYS A 181 29.08 11.19 -8.00
C LYS A 181 29.42 11.92 -6.70
N ALA A 182 28.53 11.86 -5.70
CA ALA A 182 28.78 12.47 -4.40
C ALA A 182 29.99 11.84 -3.69
N ILE A 183 30.14 10.51 -3.77
CA ILE A 183 31.30 9.79 -3.22
C ILE A 183 32.58 10.19 -3.96
N GLU A 184 32.56 10.30 -5.28
CA GLU A 184 33.72 10.68 -6.09
C GLU A 184 34.18 12.12 -5.79
N SER A 185 33.24 13.07 -5.69
CA SER A 185 33.54 14.46 -5.30
C SER A 185 34.22 14.54 -3.94
N LEU A 186 33.71 13.81 -2.94
CA LEU A 186 34.29 13.80 -1.59
C LEU A 186 35.66 13.14 -1.53
N LYS A 187 35.94 12.16 -2.39
CA LYS A 187 37.28 11.56 -2.51
C LYS A 187 38.28 12.54 -3.10
N ASN A 188 37.87 13.36 -4.06
CA ASN A 188 38.72 14.36 -4.72
C ASN A 188 39.00 15.58 -3.82
N GLU A 189 38.05 15.97 -2.96
CA GLU A 189 38.17 17.11 -2.04
C GLU A 189 38.90 16.81 -0.72
N SER A 190 39.57 15.66 -0.58
CA SER A 190 40.16 15.21 0.70
C SER A 190 39.12 15.14 1.83
N GLY A 191 37.89 14.73 1.50
CA GLY A 191 36.78 14.64 2.44
C GLY A 191 37.10 13.76 3.65
N THR A 192 36.57 14.13 4.81
CA THR A 192 36.74 13.35 6.05
C THR A 192 36.16 11.93 5.88
N THR A 193 36.86 10.93 6.39
CA THR A 193 36.46 9.51 6.35
C THR A 193 35.03 9.28 6.87
N ASN A 194 34.55 10.15 7.76
CA ASN A 194 33.19 10.09 8.31
C ASN A 194 32.10 10.50 7.30
N ALA A 195 32.37 11.47 6.41
CA ALA A 195 31.43 11.90 5.38
C ALA A 195 31.24 10.80 4.32
N ILE A 196 32.33 10.15 3.91
CA ILE A 196 32.30 9.00 3.00
C ILE A 196 31.52 7.84 3.61
N LYS A 197 31.81 7.47 4.87
CA LYS A 197 31.07 6.44 5.60
C LYS A 197 29.58 6.75 5.78
N ALA A 198 29.20 8.01 5.91
CA ALA A 198 27.79 8.41 6.04
C ALA A 198 27.02 8.17 4.73
N ILE A 199 27.62 8.50 3.58
CA ILE A 199 27.01 8.28 2.26
C ILE A 199 27.01 6.79 1.89
N GLU A 200 28.07 6.04 2.20
CA GLU A 200 28.08 4.57 2.04
C GLU A 200 27.00 3.90 2.90
N LYS A 201 26.75 4.40 4.12
CA LYS A 201 25.65 3.91 4.96
C LYS A 201 24.27 4.29 4.41
N GLN A 202 24.16 5.41 3.71
CA GLN A 202 22.94 5.80 3.02
C GLN A 202 22.67 4.90 1.81
N GLU A 203 23.71 4.51 1.07
CA GLU A 203 23.66 3.50 0.01
C GLU A 203 23.14 2.16 0.56
N VAL A 204 23.68 1.67 1.69
CA VAL A 204 23.25 0.41 2.31
C VAL A 204 21.84 0.47 2.92
N LYS A 205 21.39 1.63 3.40
CA LYS A 205 20.04 1.79 3.96
C LYS A 205 18.95 1.95 2.91
N PHE A 206 19.28 2.57 1.79
CA PHE A 206 18.33 2.85 0.73
C PHE A 206 18.13 1.65 -0.19
N PHE A 207 19.13 0.77 -0.29
CA PHE A 207 19.16 -0.33 -1.24
C PHE A 207 18.96 -1.70 -0.64
#